data_AF-A0A820FFL5-F1
#
_entry.id   AF-A0A820FFL5-F1
#
_cell.length_a   1.000
_cell.length_b   1.000
_cell.length_c   1.000
_cell.angle_alpha   90.00
_cell.angle_beta   90.00
_cell.angle_gamma   90.00
#
_symmetry.space_group_name_H-M   'P 1'
#
loop_
_entity.id
_entity.type
_entity.pdbx_description
1 polymer ?
#
loop_
_entity_poly.entity_id
_entity_poly.type
_entity_poly.pdbx_seq_one_letter_code
_entity_poly.pdbx_strand_id
1 'polypeptide(L)'
;VSQYCFATCSYRERKFEPTEMMPLEGYTIDYAEPDNGLIMHDGKYFFKAVREGDVVTFATNEENERHSWVQALYRATGQSHKPTPPITQINKSNSTSGQKDLSG
;
A
#
# COMPACT_ATOMS: atom_id res chain seq x y z
N VAL A 1 18.83 -9.05 16.94
CA VAL A 1 19.28 -8.86 15.55
C VAL A 1 18.27 -7.96 14.88
N SER A 2 18.53 -6.65 14.82
CA SER A 2 17.72 -5.71 14.02
C SER A 2 18.51 -5.49 12.75
N GLN A 3 18.07 -6.02 11.61
CA GLN A 3 18.90 -5.92 10.41
C GLN A 3 18.51 -4.80 9.46
N TYR A 4 17.31 -4.24 9.51
CA TYR A 4 16.97 -3.07 8.69
C TYR A 4 15.91 -2.22 9.39
N CYS A 5 16.12 -0.90 9.43
CA CYS A 5 15.11 0.09 9.83
C CYS A 5 14.86 0.98 8.61
N PHE A 6 13.60 1.11 8.22
CA PHE A 6 13.19 1.92 7.07
C PHE A 6 12.36 3.11 7.55
N ALA A 7 12.38 4.20 6.79
CA ALA A 7 11.58 5.39 7.06
C ALA A 7 11.04 5.97 5.75
N THR A 8 9.85 6.57 5.80
CA THR A 8 9.36 7.44 4.74
C THR A 8 9.85 8.86 5.00
N CYS A 9 10.39 9.51 3.97
CA CYS A 9 10.94 10.85 4.07
C CYS A 9 10.32 11.76 3.01
N SER A 10 9.78 12.90 3.41
CA SER A 10 9.33 13.95 2.49
C SER A 10 10.42 15.00 2.35
N TYR A 11 10.72 15.41 1.12
CA TYR A 11 11.72 16.44 0.82
C TYR A 11 11.05 17.59 0.10
N ARG A 12 11.41 18.82 0.49
CA ARG A 12 11.07 20.03 -0.28
C ARG A 12 12.17 20.31 -1.28
N GLU A 13 11.79 20.89 -2.42
CA GLU A 13 12.74 21.26 -3.45
C GLU A 13 13.90 22.08 -2.88
N ARG A 14 15.13 21.75 -3.32
CA ARG A 14 16.37 22.46 -2.98
C ARG A 14 16.79 22.39 -1.51
N LYS A 15 16.26 21.45 -0.74
CA LYS A 15 16.72 21.14 0.63
C LYS A 15 17.32 19.73 0.70
N PHE A 16 18.44 19.59 1.41
CA PHE A 16 19.12 18.31 1.62
C PHE A 16 18.55 17.50 2.80
N GLU A 17 17.85 18.16 3.72
CA GLU A 17 17.24 17.52 4.88
C GLU A 17 15.76 17.20 4.63
N PRO A 18 15.26 16.04 5.11
CA PRO A 18 13.84 15.71 5.02
C PRO A 18 13.03 16.70 5.86
N THR A 19 11.92 17.16 5.30
CA THR A 19 10.97 18.03 6.02
C THR A 19 10.15 17.22 7.01
N GLU A 20 9.77 15.99 6.63
CA GLU A 20 9.14 15.03 7.53
C GLU A 20 9.83 13.69 7.35
N MET A 21 10.04 12.98 8.46
CA MET A 21 10.57 11.63 8.48
C MET A 21 9.71 10.78 9.42
N MET A 22 9.25 9.65 8.93
CA MET A 22 8.44 8.70 9.70
C MET A 22 9.09 7.31 9.62
N PRO A 23 9.67 6.81 10.72
CA PRO A 23 10.13 5.43 10.81
C PRO A 23 8.98 4.46 10.63
N LEU A 24 9.19 3.38 9.86
CA LEU A 24 8.19 2.35 9.59
C LEU A 24 8.13 1.26 10.66
N GLU A 25 8.96 1.35 11.70
CA GLU A 25 8.98 0.41 12.81
C GLU A 25 7.64 0.40 13.55
N GLY A 26 7.05 -0.81 13.65
CA GLY A 26 5.76 -1.03 14.31
C GLY A 26 4.53 -0.64 13.48
N TYR A 27 4.70 -0.10 12.27
CA TYR A 27 3.57 0.15 11.37
C TYR A 27 3.17 -1.11 10.61
N THR A 28 1.88 -1.22 10.30
CA THR A 28 1.34 -2.13 9.29
C THR A 28 0.79 -1.32 8.13
N ILE A 29 0.90 -1.86 6.93
CA ILE A 29 0.42 -1.26 5.69
C ILE A 29 -0.82 -2.02 5.23
N ASP A 30 -1.86 -1.29 4.87
CA ASP A 30 -3.02 -1.87 4.20
C ASP A 30 -3.62 -0.92 3.17
N TYR A 31 -4.40 -1.47 2.26
CA TYR A 31 -5.24 -0.68 1.37
C TYR A 31 -6.28 0.07 2.19
N ALA A 32 -6.68 1.25 1.70
CA ALA A 32 -7.66 2.09 2.35
C ALA A 32 -8.78 2.46 1.38
N GLU A 33 -9.96 2.64 1.96
CA GLU A 33 -11.09 3.28 1.28
C GLU A 33 -10.77 4.75 0.99
N PRO A 34 -11.49 5.38 0.04
CA PRO A 34 -11.28 6.78 -0.29
C PRO A 34 -11.40 7.73 0.91
N ASP A 35 -10.42 8.61 1.09
CA ASP A 35 -10.39 9.62 2.14
C ASP A 35 -10.80 10.99 1.57
N ASN A 36 -11.94 11.52 2.02
CA ASN A 36 -12.49 12.79 1.52
C ASN A 36 -11.51 13.98 1.62
N GLY A 37 -10.62 14.00 2.62
CA GLY A 37 -9.63 15.06 2.77
C GLY A 37 -8.54 15.00 1.71
N LEU A 38 -8.09 13.79 1.37
CA LEU A 38 -7.06 13.59 0.34
C LEU A 38 -7.63 13.60 -1.08
N ILE A 39 -8.89 13.26 -1.27
CA ILE A 39 -9.61 13.44 -2.55
C ILE A 39 -9.63 14.93 -2.94
N MET A 40 -9.74 15.85 -1.98
CA MET A 40 -9.64 17.29 -2.25
C MET A 40 -8.24 17.72 -2.76
N HIS A 41 -7.22 16.89 -2.55
CA HIS A 41 -5.86 17.09 -3.06
C HIS A 41 -5.55 16.19 -4.28
N ASP A 42 -6.57 15.78 -5.04
CA ASP A 42 -6.47 14.97 -6.25
C ASP A 42 -5.93 13.53 -6.02
N GLY A 43 -5.99 13.04 -4.77
CA GLY A 43 -5.69 11.65 -4.45
C GLY A 43 -6.75 10.71 -5.05
N LYS A 44 -6.33 9.60 -5.67
CA LYS A 44 -7.25 8.64 -6.33
C LYS A 44 -7.25 7.27 -5.68
N TYR A 45 -6.08 6.76 -5.32
CA TYR A 45 -5.91 5.43 -4.75
C TYR A 45 -5.22 5.52 -3.41
N PHE A 46 -5.85 4.94 -2.38
CA PHE A 46 -5.44 5.15 -0.99
C PHE A 46 -4.91 3.88 -0.35
N PHE A 47 -3.96 4.09 0.55
CA PHE A 47 -3.44 3.07 1.47
C PHE A 47 -3.00 3.77 2.76
N LYS A 48 -2.88 3.02 3.85
CA LYS A 48 -2.56 3.56 5.17
C LYS A 48 -1.44 2.79 5.84
N ALA A 49 -0.64 3.50 6.62
CA ALA A 49 0.23 2.95 7.63
C ALA A 49 -0.44 3.12 9.00
N VAL A 50 -0.60 2.03 9.76
CA VAL A 50 -1.26 2.03 11.07
C VAL A 50 -0.30 1.51 12.13
N ARG A 51 -0.22 2.24 13.25
CA ARG A 51 0.44 1.82 14.49
C ARG A 51 -0.47 2.19 15.66
N GLU A 52 -0.20 1.67 16.85
CA GLU A 52 -0.90 2.09 18.06
C GLU A 52 -0.85 3.62 18.22
N GLY A 53 -2.03 4.24 18.27
CA GLY A 53 -2.19 5.69 18.42
C GLY A 53 -1.84 6.53 17.19
N ASP A 54 -1.52 5.92 16.04
CA ASP A 54 -1.15 6.67 14.84
C ASP A 54 -1.62 6.02 13.53
N VAL A 55 -2.13 6.85 12.62
CA VAL A 55 -2.59 6.45 11.29
C VAL A 55 -2.14 7.51 10.29
N VAL A 56 -1.38 7.06 9.30
CA VAL A 56 -0.94 7.91 8.19
C VAL A 56 -1.55 7.39 6.89
N THR A 57 -2.35 8.23 6.24
CA THR A 57 -2.97 7.90 4.95
C THR A 57 -2.13 8.48 3.81
N PHE A 58 -1.86 7.65 2.82
CA PHE A 58 -1.17 8.00 1.59
C PHE A 58 -2.12 7.89 0.40
N ALA A 59 -1.84 8.66 -0.65
CA ALA A 59 -2.57 8.61 -1.90
C ALA A 59 -1.61 8.53 -3.09
N THR A 60 -2.01 7.80 -4.13
CA THR A 60 -1.37 7.81 -5.45
C THR A 60 -2.38 8.18 -6.53
N ASN A 61 -1.85 8.54 -7.71
CA ASN A 61 -2.67 8.88 -8.87
C ASN A 61 -3.03 7.65 -9.71
N GLU A 62 -2.25 6.58 -9.61
CA GLU A 62 -2.45 5.33 -10.32
C GLU A 62 -2.56 4.13 -9.37
N GLU A 63 -3.40 3.15 -9.74
CA GLU A 63 -3.60 1.93 -8.95
C GLU A 63 -2.35 1.06 -8.87
N ASN A 64 -1.62 0.96 -9.99
CA ASN A 64 -0.39 0.18 -10.07
C ASN A 64 0.71 0.77 -9.18
N GLU A 65 0.75 2.11 -9.06
CA GLU A 65 1.66 2.81 -8.16
C GLU A 65 1.32 2.51 -6.70
N ARG A 66 0.04 2.60 -6.31
CA ARG A 66 -0.44 2.18 -4.98
C ARG A 66 0.00 0.76 -4.69
N HIS A 67 -0.25 -0.17 -5.62
CA HIS A 67 0.10 -1.57 -5.42
C HIS A 67 1.61 -1.74 -5.18
N SER A 68 2.44 -1.06 -5.97
CA SER A 68 3.89 -1.10 -5.86
C SER A 68 4.38 -0.56 -4.51
N TRP A 69 3.83 0.57 -4.06
CA TRP A 69 4.12 1.16 -2.74
C TRP A 69 3.70 0.24 -1.60
N VAL A 70 2.48 -0.30 -1.64
CA VAL A 70 1.99 -1.23 -0.62
C VAL A 70 2.90 -2.46 -0.51
N GLN A 71 3.33 -3.04 -1.63
CA GLN A 71 4.26 -4.18 -1.62
C GLN A 71 5.66 -3.82 -1.09
N ALA A 72 6.18 -2.64 -1.44
CA ALA A 72 7.47 -2.18 -0.95
C ALA A 72 7.44 -1.94 0.57
N LEU A 73 6.42 -1.23 1.05
CA LEU A 73 6.28 -0.89 2.46
C LEU A 73 5.92 -2.12 3.30
N TYR A 74 5.10 -3.06 2.80
CA TYR A 74 4.85 -4.37 3.44
C TYR A 74 6.16 -5.12 3.75
N ARG A 75 7.11 -5.12 2.81
CA ARG A 75 8.43 -5.75 3.04
C ARG A 75 9.27 -4.96 4.04
N ALA A 76 9.18 -3.64 3.99
CA ALA A 76 9.94 -2.75 4.86
C ALA A 76 9.46 -2.81 6.33
N THR A 77 8.15 -2.96 6.56
CA THR A 77 7.58 -3.11 7.91
C THR A 77 7.80 -4.49 8.50
N GLY A 78 7.97 -5.53 7.66
CA GLY A 78 8.08 -6.91 8.11
C GLY A 78 6.80 -7.42 8.79
N GLN A 79 5.66 -6.76 8.54
CA GLN A 79 4.38 -7.15 9.12
C GLN A 79 4.03 -8.61 8.75
N SER A 80 3.42 -9.34 9.67
CA SER A 80 3.07 -10.75 9.47
C SER A 80 1.90 -10.96 8.51
N HIS A 81 0.94 -10.03 8.51
CA HIS A 81 -0.28 -10.13 7.71
C HIS A 81 -0.09 -9.44 6.37
N LYS A 82 -0.44 -10.16 5.29
CA LYS A 82 -0.34 -9.63 3.94
C LYS A 82 -1.47 -8.62 3.65
N PRO A 83 -1.16 -7.42 3.11
CA PRO A 83 -2.17 -6.45 2.68
C PRO A 83 -3.07 -7.07 1.60
N THR A 84 -4.40 -6.88 1.73
CA THR A 84 -5.37 -7.46 0.79
C THR A 84 -5.85 -6.38 -0.17
N PRO A 85 -5.57 -6.48 -1.48
CA PRO A 85 -6.07 -5.50 -2.44
C PRO A 85 -7.60 -5.53 -2.45
N PRO A 86 -8.25 -4.38 -2.64
CA PRO A 86 -9.69 -4.33 -2.81
C PRO A 86 -10.07 -5.20 -4.01
N ILE A 87 -11.17 -5.95 -3.88
CA ILE A 87 -11.70 -6.73 -4.98
C ILE A 87 -12.27 -5.74 -6.00
N THR A 88 -11.46 -5.38 -7.00
CA THR A 88 -11.99 -4.74 -8.20
C THR A 88 -13.00 -5.72 -8.77
N GLN A 89 -14.28 -5.35 -8.85
CA GLN A 89 -15.25 -6.14 -9.60
C GLN A 89 -14.84 -6.10 -11.07
N ILE A 90 -13.92 -6.97 -11.45
CA ILE A 90 -13.66 -7.32 -12.84
C ILE A 90 -14.97 -7.93 -13.32
N ASN A 91 -15.71 -7.15 -14.11
CA ASN A 91 -16.85 -7.66 -14.85
C ASN A 91 -16.45 -8.97 -15.51
N LYS A 92 -17.14 -10.03 -15.10
CA LYS A 92 -16.99 -11.40 -15.59
C LYS A 92 -17.38 -11.40 -17.07
N SER A 93 -16.38 -11.40 -17.96
CA SER A 93 -16.59 -11.78 -19.36
C SER A 93 -15.27 -12.29 -19.96
N ASN A 94 -14.98 -13.57 -19.78
CA ASN A 94 -15.09 -14.54 -20.89
C ASN A 94 -14.60 -15.96 -20.52
N SER A 95 -15.52 -16.91 -20.77
CA SER A 95 -15.28 -18.23 -21.36
C SER A 95 -14.63 -19.34 -20.52
N THR A 96 -15.51 -20.18 -19.97
CA THR A 96 -15.48 -21.66 -20.04
C THR A 96 -14.25 -22.33 -20.67
N SER A 97 -13.49 -23.06 -19.85
CA SER A 97 -13.25 -24.53 -19.90
C SER A 97 -12.13 -24.82 -18.88
N GLY A 98 -12.36 -25.58 -17.82
CA GLY A 98 -12.52 -27.03 -17.84
C GLY A 98 -11.28 -27.64 -17.16
N GLN A 99 -11.41 -27.95 -15.88
CA GLN A 99 -10.36 -28.49 -15.01
C GLN A 99 -10.27 -30.03 -15.14
N LYS A 100 -9.05 -30.58 -15.03
CA LYS A 100 -8.64 -31.96 -14.64
C LYS A 100 -8.62 -33.10 -15.67
N ASP A 101 -7.40 -33.44 -16.11
CA ASP A 101 -6.65 -34.67 -15.86
C ASP A 101 -7.35 -36.00 -15.42
N LEU A 102 -6.95 -37.07 -16.15
CA LEU A 102 -6.71 -38.49 -15.80
C LEU A 102 -7.84 -39.55 -15.65
N SER A 103 -7.57 -40.66 -16.37
CA SER A 103 -7.86 -42.09 -16.10
C SER A 103 -9.23 -42.68 -16.46
N GLY A 104 -9.19 -43.83 -17.17
CA GLY A 104 -10.32 -44.72 -17.44
C GLY A 104 -10.39 -45.17 -18.90
#